data_AF-X1VKG6-F1
#
_entry.id   AF-X1VKG6-F1
#
_cell.length_a   1.000
_cell.length_b   1.000
_cell.length_c   1.000
_cell.angle_alpha   90.00
_cell.angle_beta   90.00
_cell.angle_gamma   90.00
#
_symmetry.space_group_name_H-M   'P 1'
#
loop_
_entity.id
_entity.type
_entity.pdbx_description
1 polymer ?
#
loop_
_entity_poly.entity_id
_entity_poly.type
_entity_poly.pdbx_seq_one_letter_code
_entity_poly.pdbx_strand_id
1 'polypeptide(L)' 'TDGAVDTYLADQLLLPACLADGLSEISTNRLTSHLETNAEIIQAFLPIKIEIQDRNGGAVTIRVIC' A
#
# COMPACT_ATOMS: atom_id res chain seq x y z
N THR A 1 -9.25 -12.70 -9.67
CA THR A 1 -8.48 -11.52 -9.22
C THR A 1 -9.18 -11.02 -7.97
N ASP A 2 -8.45 -10.96 -6.86
CA ASP A 2 -9.01 -10.72 -5.52
C ASP A 2 -8.59 -9.36 -4.92
N GLY A 3 -7.90 -8.51 -5.69
CA GLY A 3 -7.60 -7.13 -5.27
C GLY A 3 -8.82 -6.23 -5.38
N ALA A 4 -9.12 -5.46 -4.34
CA ALA A 4 -10.21 -4.48 -4.34
C ALA A 4 -9.95 -3.31 -5.29
N VAL A 5 -8.67 -2.99 -5.54
CA VAL A 5 -8.25 -1.96 -6.49
C VAL A 5 -7.25 -2.51 -7.51
N ASP A 6 -7.13 -1.86 -8.66
CA ASP A 6 -6.05 -2.16 -9.59
C ASP A 6 -4.69 -1.69 -9.05
N THR A 7 -3.62 -2.13 -9.73
CA THR A 7 -2.25 -1.90 -9.30
C THR A 7 -1.81 -0.44 -9.39
N TYR A 8 -2.27 0.28 -10.41
CA TYR A 8 -1.92 1.70 -10.57
C TYR A 8 -2.70 2.58 -9.58
N LEU A 9 -3.94 2.21 -9.27
CA LEU A 9 -4.72 2.90 -8.24
C LEU A 9 -4.12 2.69 -6.84
N ALA A 10 -3.56 1.51 -6.55
CA ALA A 10 -2.88 1.26 -5.28
C ALA A 10 -1.71 2.24 -5.05
N ASP A 11 -0.91 2.53 -6.08
CA ASP A 11 0.18 3.51 -6.02
C ASP A 11 -0.33 4.90 -5.60
N GLN A 12 -1.48 5.31 -6.14
CA GLN A 12 -2.08 6.63 -5.91
C GLN A 12 -2.77 6.73 -4.54
N LEU A 13 -3.36 5.64 -4.05
CA LEU A 13 -4.06 5.61 -2.76
C LEU A 13 -3.11 5.50 -1.56
N LEU A 14 -1.85 5.13 -1.77
CA LEU A 14 -0.91 4.94 -0.67
C LEU A 14 -0.70 6.20 0.16
N LEU A 15 -0.39 7.35 -0.47
CA LEU A 15 -0.18 8.60 0.26
C LEU A 15 -1.45 9.09 0.99
N PRO A 16 -2.65 9.12 0.37
CA PRO A 16 -3.89 9.42 1.09
C PRO A 16 -4.13 8.51 2.29
N ALA A 17 -3.88 7.20 2.17
CA ALA A 17 -4.02 6.24 3.27
C ALA A 17 -3.04 6.52 4.43
N CYS A 18 -1.86 7.09 4.13
CA CYS A 18 -0.87 7.53 5.11
C CYS A 18 -1.24 8.81 5.85
N LEU A 19 -2.25 9.54 5.39
CA LEU A 19 -2.76 10.76 6.01
C LEU A 19 -4.11 10.55 6.69
N ALA A 20 -4.69 9.36 6.57
CA ALA A 20 -5.92 8.99 7.25
C ALA A 20 -5.62 8.56 8.69
N ASP A 21 -6.56 8.83 9.61
CA ASP A 21 -6.42 8.41 11.01
C ASP A 21 -6.59 6.88 11.15
N GLY A 22 -5.74 6.26 11.97
CA GLY A 22 -5.84 4.85 12.35
C GLY A 22 -5.24 3.87 11.34
N LEU A 23 -5.94 2.75 11.09
CA LEU A 23 -5.50 1.68 10.19
C LEU A 23 -6.17 1.82 8.83
N SER A 24 -5.37 1.92 7.77
CA SER A 24 -5.83 1.74 6.39
C SER A 24 -5.33 0.40 5.83
N GLU A 25 -6.21 -0.35 5.14
CA GLU A 25 -5.86 -1.58 4.44
C GLU A 25 -6.25 -1.48 2.95
N ILE A 26 -5.29 -1.67 2.06
CA ILE A 26 -5.46 -1.66 0.59
C ILE A 26 -5.15 -3.07 0.07
N SER A 27 -5.96 -3.60 -0.83
CA SER A 27 -5.66 -4.86 -1.54
C SER A 27 -5.61 -4.65 -3.05
N THR A 28 -4.55 -5.14 -3.69
CA THR A 28 -4.33 -5.01 -5.15
C THR A 28 -3.88 -6.33 -5.76
N ASN A 29 -3.91 -6.41 -7.08
CA ASN A 29 -3.67 -7.66 -7.83
C ASN A 29 -2.18 -7.98 -8.06
N ARG A 30 -1.27 -7.04 -7.79
CA ARG A 30 0.17 -7.18 -8.04
C ARG A 30 0.96 -6.10 -7.31
N LEU A 31 2.14 -6.45 -6.80
CA LEU A 31 3.15 -5.50 -6.33
C LEU A 31 3.87 -4.83 -7.51
N THR A 32 3.90 -3.51 -7.53
CA THR A 32 4.73 -2.72 -8.44
C THR A 32 5.94 -2.16 -7.74
N SER A 33 7.02 -1.96 -8.49
CA SER A 33 8.19 -1.21 -8.00
C SER A 33 7.83 0.23 -7.61
N HIS A 34 6.82 0.83 -8.26
CA HIS A 34 6.32 2.16 -7.87
C HIS A 34 5.71 2.15 -6.46
N LEU A 35 4.95 1.10 -6.11
CA LEU A 35 4.36 0.96 -4.78
C LEU A 35 5.43 0.79 -3.71
N GLU A 36 6.44 -0.03 -3.99
CA GLU A 36 7.59 -0.25 -3.09
C GLU A 36 8.37 1.05 -2.86
N THR A 37 8.77 1.73 -3.94
CA THR A 37 9.49 3.00 -3.83
C THR A 37 8.65 4.08 -3.14
N ASN A 38 7.35 4.17 -3.43
CA ASN A 38 6.47 5.13 -2.73
C ASN A 38 6.41 4.83 -1.23
N ALA A 39 6.31 3.57 -0.82
CA ALA A 39 6.30 3.19 0.59
C ALA A 39 7.61 3.53 1.30
N GLU A 40 8.76 3.34 0.64
CA GLU A 40 10.07 3.74 1.17
C GLU A 40 10.17 5.26 1.33
N ILE A 41 9.81 6.02 0.29
CA ILE A 41 9.87 7.48 0.33
C ILE A 41 8.93 8.04 1.39
N ILE A 42 7.68 7.57 1.46
CA ILE A 42 6.73 8.07 2.46
C ILE A 42 7.25 7.82 3.89
N GLN A 43 7.77 6.64 4.18
CA GLN A 43 8.33 6.32 5.51
C GLN A 43 9.61 7.12 5.84
N ALA A 44 10.30 7.66 4.84
CA ALA A 44 11.43 8.57 5.08
C ALA A 44 10.97 9.98 5.53
N PHE A 45 9.76 10.40 5.18
CA PHE A 45 9.22 11.73 5.51
C PHE A 45 8.21 11.71 6.67
N LEU A 46 7.47 10.62 6.85
CA LEU A 46 6.40 10.51 7.84
C LEU A 46 6.72 9.41 8.87
N PRO A 47 6.44 9.63 10.17
CA PRO A 47 6.68 8.64 11.22
C PRO A 47 5.57 7.57 11.25
N ILE A 48 5.32 6.93 10.12
CA ILE A 48 4.25 5.93 9.94
C ILE A 48 4.86 4.57 9.62
N LYS A 49 4.08 3.51 9.77
CA LYS A 49 4.49 2.15 9.37
C LYS A 49 3.67 1.68 8.18
N ILE A 50 4.35 1.26 7.11
CA ILE A 50 3.72 0.64 5.94
C ILE A 50 4.17 -0.82 5.86
N GLU A 51 3.22 -1.75 5.92
CA GLU A 51 3.46 -3.18 5.78
C GLU A 51 2.88 -3.69 4.45
N ILE A 52 3.71 -4.29 3.61
CA ILE A 52 3.30 -4.89 2.34
C ILE A 52 3.42 -6.41 2.48
N GLN A 53 2.33 -7.13 2.25
CA GLN A 53 2.25 -8.59 2.38
C GLN A 53 1.72 -9.22 1.10
N ASP A 54 2.50 -10.13 0.52
CA ASP A 54 2.04 -10.97 -0.59
C ASP A 54 0.98 -11.97 -0.11
N ARG A 55 -0.03 -12.18 -0.95
CA ARG A 55 -1.04 -13.23 -0.79
C ARG A 55 -0.89 -14.29 -1.88
N ASN A 56 -1.50 -15.45 -1.65
CA ASN A 56 -1.56 -16.51 -2.65
C ASN A 56 -2.20 -16.00 -3.95
N GLY A 57 -1.62 -16.37 -5.09
CA GLY A 57 -2.14 -15.96 -6.41
C GLY A 57 -1.68 -14.58 -6.89
N GLY A 58 -0.68 -13.96 -6.24
CA GLY A 58 -0.04 -12.71 -6.68
C GLY A 58 -0.74 -11.43 -6.23
N ALA A 59 -1.85 -11.54 -5.49
CA ALA A 59 -2.47 -10.41 -4.84
C ALA A 59 -1.61 -9.91 -3.67
N VAL A 60 -1.78 -8.64 -3.31
CA VAL A 60 -0.96 -7.95 -2.30
C VAL A 60 -1.88 -7.19 -1.36
N THR A 61 -1.53 -7.15 -0.07
CA THR A 61 -2.17 -6.29 0.94
C THR A 61 -1.18 -5.30 1.49
N ILE A 62 -1.56 -4.02 1.48
CA ILE A 62 -0.82 -2.94 2.11
C ILE A 62 -1.58 -2.51 3.35
N ARG A 63 -0.92 -2.50 4.51
CA ARG A 63 -1.44 -1.94 5.76
C ARG A 63 -0.64 -0.69 6.13
N VAL A 64 -1.35 0.40 6.38
CA VAL A 64 -0.78 1.66 6.81
C VAL A 64 -1.24 1.94 8.22
N ILE A 65 -0.29 2.13 9.13
CA ILE A 65 -0.51 2.37 10.54
C ILE A 65 0.03 3.76 10.86
N CYS A 66 -0.89 4.69 11.11
CA CYS A 66 -0.63 6.07 11.50
C CYS A 66 -0.67 6.26 13.02
#